data_AF-A0AA39IVA4-F1
#
_entry.id   AF-A0AA39IVA4-F1
#
_cell.length_a   1.000
_cell.length_b   1.000
_cell.length_c   1.000
_cell.angle_alpha   90.00
_cell.angle_beta   90.00
_cell.angle_gamma   90.00
#
_symmetry.space_group_name_H-M   'P 1'
#
loop_
_entity.id
_entity.type
_entity.pdbx_description
1 polymer ?
#
loop_
_entity_poly.entity_id
_entity_poly.type
_entity_poly.pdbx_seq_one_letter_code
_entity_poly.pdbx_strand_id
1 'polypeptide(L)'
;MPALNACLKVANIAEASGVPYVQNVAKVAAGVFKLLEQKGKNKKNADELCQSIADTIVVIDTLVRMQGEQGTSCYIDICGEMETYLQSMAQDIKDFKRKHRG
;
A
#
# COMPACT_ATOMS: atom_id res chain seq x y z
N MET A 1 -10.53 -6.58 -13.61
CA MET A 1 -9.49 -5.56 -13.36
C MET A 1 -8.84 -5.85 -12.02
N PRO A 2 -7.69 -6.54 -11.98
CA PRO A 2 -7.00 -6.89 -10.73
C PRO A 2 -6.67 -5.64 -9.89
N ALA A 3 -6.23 -4.55 -10.52
CA ALA A 3 -5.93 -3.29 -9.85
C ALA A 3 -7.13 -2.67 -9.12
N LEU A 4 -8.35 -2.73 -9.68
CA LEU A 4 -9.54 -2.20 -9.02
C LEU A 4 -9.84 -2.97 -7.72
N ASN A 5 -9.69 -4.30 -7.75
CA ASN A 5 -9.87 -5.14 -6.57
C ASN A 5 -8.82 -4.81 -5.48
N ALA A 6 -7.56 -4.62 -5.87
CA ALA A 6 -6.50 -4.20 -4.95
C ALA A 6 -6.80 -2.83 -4.32
N CYS A 7 -7.23 -1.84 -5.11
CA CYS A 7 -7.63 -0.52 -4.63
C CYS A 7 -8.79 -0.60 -3.63
N LEU A 8 -9.84 -1.38 -3.92
CA LEU A 8 -10.99 -1.53 -3.04
C LEU A 8 -10.61 -2.18 -1.70
N LYS A 9 -9.75 -3.22 -1.72
CA LYS A 9 -9.24 -3.87 -0.50
C LYS A 9 -8.58 -2.85 0.43
N VAL A 10 -7.62 -2.06 -0.08
CA VAL A 10 -6.87 -1.12 0.75
C VAL A 10 -7.72 0.10 1.16
N ALA A 11 -8.64 0.56 0.31
CA ALA A 11 -9.57 1.63 0.67
C ALA A 11 -10.48 1.23 1.83
N ASN A 12 -11.07 0.03 1.77
CA ASN A 12 -11.91 -0.49 2.85
C ASN A 12 -11.12 -0.60 4.17
N ILE A 13 -9.87 -1.05 4.13
CA ILE A 13 -9.00 -1.13 5.32
C ILE A 13 -8.67 0.27 5.86
N ALA A 14 -8.33 1.21 4.97
CA ALA A 14 -8.04 2.59 5.35
C ALA A 14 -9.22 3.26 6.09
N GLU A 15 -10.46 2.91 5.73
CA GLU A 15 -11.68 3.42 6.35
C GLU A 15 -12.08 2.64 7.61
N ALA A 16 -11.98 1.31 7.59
CA ALA A 16 -12.62 0.44 8.60
C ALA A 16 -11.67 -0.31 9.54
N SER A 17 -10.34 -0.14 9.43
CA SER A 17 -9.40 -0.87 10.30
C SER A 17 -9.51 -0.46 11.77
N GLY A 18 -9.67 0.84 12.07
CA GLY A 18 -9.65 1.36 13.44
C GLY A 18 -8.28 1.30 14.11
N VAL A 19 -7.27 0.72 13.44
CA VAL A 19 -5.89 0.61 13.90
C VAL A 19 -5.03 1.63 13.14
N PRO A 20 -4.49 2.67 13.81
CA PRO A 20 -3.85 3.79 13.12
C PRO A 20 -2.74 3.42 12.15
N TYR A 21 -1.83 2.52 12.54
CA TYR A 21 -0.69 2.13 11.69
C TYR A 21 -1.11 1.33 10.46
N VAL A 22 -2.16 0.50 10.56
CA VAL A 22 -2.74 -0.23 9.42
C VAL A 22 -3.48 0.73 8.48
N GLN A 23 -4.22 1.70 9.03
CA GLN A 23 -4.89 2.73 8.24
C GLN A 23 -3.90 3.58 7.45
N ASN A 24 -2.77 3.97 8.05
CA ASN A 24 -1.77 4.80 7.40
C ASN A 24 -1.11 4.09 6.21
N VAL A 25 -0.62 2.86 6.41
CA VAL A 25 -0.02 2.09 5.31
C VAL A 25 -1.02 1.82 4.19
N ALA A 26 -2.29 1.56 4.51
CA ALA A 26 -3.35 1.38 3.51
C ALA A 26 -3.62 2.64 2.68
N LYS A 27 -3.63 3.83 3.31
CA LYS A 27 -3.77 5.11 2.61
C LYS A 27 -2.58 5.39 1.68
N VAL A 28 -1.36 5.13 2.14
CA VAL A 28 -0.16 5.29 1.31
C VAL A 28 -0.19 4.32 0.12
N ALA A 29 -0.56 3.05 0.35
CA ALA A 29 -0.72 2.06 -0.72
C ALA A 29 -1.74 2.51 -1.78
N ALA A 30 -2.90 3.03 -1.37
CA ALA A 30 -3.89 3.59 -2.30
C ALA A 30 -3.30 4.74 -3.15
N GLY A 31 -2.48 5.59 -2.54
CA GLY A 31 -1.73 6.64 -3.25
C GLY A 31 -0.76 6.08 -4.29
N VAL A 32 -0.01 5.03 -3.94
CA VAL A 32 0.90 4.34 -4.87
C VAL A 32 0.13 3.71 -6.04
N PHE A 33 -1.00 3.05 -5.77
CA PHE A 33 -1.79 2.40 -6.81
C PHE A 33 -2.30 3.40 -7.83
N LYS A 34 -2.80 4.56 -7.37
CA LYS A 34 -3.20 5.65 -8.25
C LYS A 34 -2.04 6.18 -9.09
N LEU A 35 -0.83 6.28 -8.52
CA LEU A 35 0.35 6.73 -9.27
C LEU A 35 0.79 5.70 -10.32
N LEU A 36 0.75 4.41 -9.97
CA LEU A 36 1.07 3.32 -10.90
C LEU A 36 0.05 3.23 -12.03
N GLU A 37 -1.24 3.43 -11.76
CA GLU A 37 -2.27 3.49 -12.80
C GLU A 37 -2.02 4.66 -13.77
N GLN A 38 -1.59 5.82 -13.25
CA GLN A 38 -1.38 7.03 -14.06
C GLN A 38 -0.04 7.07 -14.81
N LYS A 39 1.02 6.51 -14.21
CA LYS A 39 2.41 6.68 -14.69
C LYS A 39 3.13 5.35 -14.97
N GLY A 40 2.53 4.22 -14.60
CA GLY A 40 3.10 2.90 -14.81
C GLY A 40 3.26 2.60 -16.29
N LYS A 41 4.50 2.35 -16.72
CA LYS A 41 4.79 1.97 -18.11
C LYS A 41 4.37 0.55 -18.45
N ASN A 42 4.46 -0.35 -17.47
CA ASN A 42 4.08 -1.76 -17.61
C ASN A 42 2.86 -2.04 -16.75
N LYS A 43 1.69 -2.09 -17.41
CA LYS A 43 0.40 -2.30 -16.75
C LYS A 43 0.32 -3.65 -16.03
N LYS A 44 0.85 -4.73 -16.63
CA LYS A 44 0.80 -6.06 -16.02
C LYS A 44 1.60 -6.11 -14.71
N ASN A 45 2.86 -5.64 -14.74
CA ASN A 45 3.70 -5.63 -13.54
C ASN A 45 3.15 -4.67 -12.47
N ALA A 46 2.55 -3.55 -12.89
CA ALA A 46 1.88 -2.63 -11.96
C ALA A 46 0.67 -3.29 -11.29
N ASP A 47 -0.18 -3.99 -12.06
CA ASP A 47 -1.34 -4.70 -11.53
C ASP A 47 -0.92 -5.82 -10.55
N GLU A 48 0.12 -6.59 -10.89
CA GLU A 48 0.68 -7.64 -10.02
C GLU A 48 1.28 -7.05 -8.72
N LEU A 49 2.00 -5.94 -8.82
CA LEU A 49 2.55 -5.23 -7.66
C LEU A 49 1.43 -4.69 -6.76
N CYS A 50 0.41 -4.06 -7.33
CA CYS A 50 -0.75 -3.58 -6.58
C CYS A 50 -1.44 -4.73 -5.84
N GLN A 51 -1.61 -5.89 -6.49
CA GLN A 51 -2.23 -7.06 -5.88
C GLN A 51 -1.38 -7.59 -4.72
N SER A 52 -0.06 -7.72 -4.91
CA SER A 52 0.86 -8.18 -3.87
C SER A 52 0.87 -7.25 -2.64
N ILE A 53 0.88 -5.94 -2.84
CA ILE A 53 0.80 -4.96 -1.75
C ILE A 53 -0.54 -5.08 -1.02
N ALA A 54 -1.65 -5.15 -1.76
CA ALA A 54 -2.99 -5.25 -1.15
C ALA A 54 -3.16 -6.54 -0.35
N ASP A 55 -2.71 -7.68 -0.87
CA ASP A 55 -2.82 -8.96 -0.16
C ASP A 55 -1.96 -8.98 1.11
N THR A 56 -0.78 -8.36 1.07
CA THR A 56 0.06 -8.19 2.26
C THR A 56 -0.64 -7.37 3.34
N ILE A 57 -1.25 -6.23 2.98
CA ILE A 57 -1.98 -5.37 3.93
C ILE A 57 -3.22 -6.10 4.49
N VAL A 58 -3.93 -6.88 3.67
CA VAL A 58 -5.06 -7.70 4.13
C VAL A 58 -4.62 -8.74 5.16
N VAL A 59 -3.48 -9.41 4.94
CA VAL A 59 -2.93 -10.38 5.91
C VAL A 59 -2.59 -9.67 7.22
N ILE A 60 -1.93 -8.50 7.16
CA ILE A 60 -1.61 -7.72 8.36
C ILE A 60 -2.88 -7.30 9.11
N ASP A 61 -3.87 -6.70 8.43
CA ASP A 61 -5.14 -6.28 9.07
C ASP A 61 -5.85 -7.48 9.72
N THR A 62 -5.85 -8.63 9.06
CA THR A 62 -6.44 -9.86 9.61
C THR A 62 -5.73 -10.31 10.88
N LEU A 63 -4.39 -10.39 10.86
CA LEU A 63 -3.61 -10.84 12.01
C LEU A 63 -3.72 -9.88 13.20
N VAL A 64 -3.72 -8.57 12.94
CA VAL A 64 -3.92 -7.54 13.95
C VAL A 64 -5.31 -7.68 14.59
N ARG A 65 -6.36 -7.87 13.79
CA ARG A 65 -7.72 -8.11 14.32
C ARG A 65 -7.82 -9.38 15.15
N MET A 66 -7.10 -10.43 14.79
CA MET A 66 -7.10 -11.71 15.52
C MET A 66 -6.38 -11.62 16.86
N GLN A 67 -5.35 -10.78 17.00
CA GLN A 67 -4.56 -10.67 18.22
C GLN A 67 -5.16 -9.76 19.29
N GLY A 68 -6.16 -8.93 18.96
CA GLY A 68 -6.74 -7.97 19.90
C GLY A 68 -5.70 -6.97 20.43
N GLU A 69 -5.90 -6.45 21.64
CA GLU A 69 -5.02 -5.41 22.23
C GLU A 69 -3.60 -5.90 22.58
N GLN A 70 -3.37 -7.21 22.70
CA GLN A 70 -2.14 -7.76 23.31
C GLN A 70 -0.99 -8.09 22.33
N GLY A 71 -1.19 -8.01 21.01
CA GLY A 71 -0.18 -8.43 20.01
C GLY A 71 0.42 -7.33 19.13
N THR A 72 0.18 -6.06 19.46
CA THR A 72 0.28 -4.95 18.50
C THR A 72 1.71 -4.46 18.19
N SER A 73 2.72 -4.74 19.02
CA SER A 73 4.03 -4.06 18.88
C SER A 73 4.78 -4.40 17.59
N CYS A 74 4.83 -5.66 17.16
CA CYS A 74 5.62 -6.02 15.97
C CYS A 74 5.00 -5.51 14.65
N TYR A 75 3.67 -5.37 14.59
CA TYR A 75 2.99 -4.86 13.38
C TYR A 75 3.11 -3.35 13.22
N ILE A 76 3.34 -2.61 14.32
CA ILE A 76 3.64 -1.17 14.24
C ILE A 76 4.90 -0.96 13.42
N ASP A 77 5.98 -1.67 13.75
CA ASP A 77 7.26 -1.54 13.06
C ASP A 77 7.16 -2.00 11.60
N ILE A 78 6.54 -3.17 11.36
CA ILE A 78 6.32 -3.71 10.00
C ILE A 78 5.52 -2.71 9.14
N CYS A 79 4.42 -2.17 9.66
CA CYS A 79 3.62 -1.19 8.93
C CYS A 79 4.39 0.12 8.70
N GLY A 80 5.21 0.56 9.67
CA GLY A 80 6.04 1.75 9.54
C GLY A 80 7.11 1.63 8.45
N GLU A 81 7.80 0.48 8.39
CA GLU A 81 8.76 0.19 7.33
C GLU A 81 8.08 0.11 5.96
N MET A 82 6.96 -0.59 5.88
CA MET A 82 6.17 -0.70 4.66
C MET A 82 5.66 0.66 4.19
N GLU A 83 5.17 1.51 5.11
CA GLU A 83 4.74 2.88 4.81
C GLU A 83 5.89 3.69 4.21
N THR A 84 7.05 3.68 4.87
CA THR A 84 8.25 4.41 4.42
C THR A 84 8.70 3.96 3.03
N TYR A 85 8.70 2.65 2.78
CA TYR A 85 9.04 2.09 1.48
C TYR A 85 8.05 2.53 0.38
N LEU A 86 6.75 2.46 0.66
CA LEU A 86 5.72 2.87 -0.29
C LEU A 86 5.74 4.38 -0.56
N GLN A 87 6.02 5.21 0.45
CA GLN A 87 6.22 6.65 0.27
C GLN A 87 7.42 6.95 -0.62
N SER A 88 8.54 6.25 -0.41
CA SER A 88 9.73 6.37 -1.25
C SER A 88 9.44 5.97 -2.69
N MET A 89 8.75 4.84 -2.89
CA MET A 89 8.29 4.39 -4.20
C MET A 89 7.38 5.42 -4.88
N ALA A 90 6.42 6.00 -4.14
CA ALA A 90 5.55 7.06 -4.66
C ALA A 90 6.35 8.27 -5.16
N GLN A 91 7.42 8.63 -4.45
CA GLN A 91 8.31 9.72 -4.85
C GLN A 91 9.09 9.36 -6.13
N ASP A 92 9.65 8.16 -6.21
CA ASP A 92 10.36 7.69 -7.41
C ASP A 92 9.46 7.67 -8.65
N ILE A 93 8.22 7.19 -8.51
CA ILE A 93 7.23 7.18 -9.61
C ILE A 93 6.88 8.63 -10.02
N LYS A 94 6.84 9.57 -9.06
CA LYS A 94 6.58 10.98 -9.37
C LYS A 94 7.73 11.59 -10.17
N ASP A 95 8.96 11.31 -9.77
CA ASP A 95 10.19 11.91 -10.32
C ASP A 95 10.69 11.25 -11.61
N PHE A 96 10.10 10.13 -12.03
CA PHE A 96 10.47 9.42 -13.26
C PHE A 96 10.51 10.33 -14.51
N LYS A 97 9.70 11.41 -14.57
CA LYS A 97 9.75 12.39 -15.67
C LYS A 97 10.88 13.43 -15.57
N ARG A 98 11.47 13.67 -14.40
CA ARG A 98 12.54 14.67 -14.20
C ARG A 98 13.92 14.20 -14.68
N LYS A 99 14.20 12.89 -14.64
CA LYS A 99 15.53 12.34 -14.97
C LYS A 99 15.85 12.20 -16.47
N HIS A 100 14.93 12.55 -17.38
CA HIS A 100 15.08 12.34 -18.84
C HIS A 100 15.07 13.64 -19.66
N ARG A 101 15.29 14.81 -19.04
CA ARG A 101 15.62 16.04 -19.79
C ARG A 101 17.14 16.10 -19.99
N GLY A 102 17.61 15.34 -20.97
CA GLY A 102 18.89 15.59 -21.63
C GLY A 102 18.72 16.73 -22.63
#